data_AF-A0A813JQA0-F1
#
_entry.id   AF-A0A813JQA0-F1
#
_cell.length_a   1.000
_cell.length_b   1.000
_cell.length_c   1.000
_cell.angle_alpha   90.00
_cell.angle_beta   90.00
_cell.angle_gamma   90.00
#
_symmetry.space_group_name_H-M   'P 1'
#
loop_
_entity.id
_entity.type
_entity.pdbx_description
1 polymer ?
#
loop_
_entity_poly.entity_id
_entity_poly.type
_entity_poly.pdbx_seq_one_letter_code
_entity_poly.pdbx_strand_id
1 'polypeptide(L)'
;ADGPASISAADAASPAAFSVGSAPRGSRGAKGPLRQRAKAAPPAVPLGFPEEAPAPHGPANADSPDESLGSAAWSGVRFSPVEACLQEARRHLADQQLPAALRACLPVLDGPASAVEMIRLCITSWEQEERKLVVRHEGETNSLTCKFMAARDRADKLNDQKAAKDLEILKERRLRIEAENRAALLRQRHNEVVQENYFLQQQLRRAEQQKARQPPTREEVVRQLAKFECAPLQECDHQDRASLKKKLLLKWHPDKQPSCTHASLATQVMQELQNRAEWSW
;
A
#
# COMPACT_ATOMS: atom_id res chain seq x y z
N ALA A 1 5.13 -38.54 -52.50
CA ALA A 1 4.32 -37.32 -52.43
C ALA A 1 4.16 -36.99 -50.96
N ASP A 2 4.99 -36.08 -50.47
CA ASP A 2 4.83 -35.32 -49.21
C ASP A 2 6.08 -34.44 -49.09
N GLY A 3 5.90 -33.14 -49.31
CA GLY A 3 6.95 -32.13 -49.25
C GLY A 3 6.80 -31.27 -47.99
N PRO A 4 7.89 -30.88 -47.31
CA PRO A 4 7.82 -29.99 -46.16
C PRO A 4 7.58 -28.54 -46.61
N ALA A 5 6.61 -27.89 -45.98
CA ALA A 5 6.27 -26.50 -46.19
C ALA A 5 7.41 -25.58 -45.73
N SER A 6 7.95 -24.82 -46.67
CA SER A 6 8.83 -23.68 -46.43
C SER A 6 8.02 -22.53 -45.80
N ILE A 7 8.33 -22.20 -44.55
CA ILE A 7 7.85 -20.95 -43.94
C ILE A 7 8.97 -19.92 -44.14
N SER A 8 8.74 -19.05 -45.11
CA SER A 8 9.62 -17.94 -45.45
C SER A 8 9.50 -16.84 -44.40
N ALA A 9 10.65 -16.45 -43.85
CA ALA A 9 10.84 -15.26 -43.07
C ALA A 9 10.74 -14.02 -43.97
N ALA A 10 9.95 -13.03 -43.57
CA ALA A 10 10.13 -11.61 -43.88
C ALA A 10 9.08 -10.79 -43.11
N ASP A 11 9.44 -10.26 -41.94
CA ASP A 11 9.05 -8.89 -41.67
C ASP A 11 10.05 -8.23 -40.72
N ALA A 12 10.73 -7.23 -41.28
CA ALA A 12 11.77 -6.46 -40.64
C ALA A 12 11.13 -5.36 -39.79
N ALA A 13 10.90 -5.66 -38.51
CA ALA A 13 10.57 -4.63 -37.53
C ALA A 13 11.84 -3.80 -37.22
N SER A 14 11.88 -2.61 -37.81
CA SER A 14 12.84 -1.54 -37.57
C SER A 14 13.01 -1.25 -36.06
N PRO A 15 14.24 -1.23 -35.50
CA PRO A 15 14.45 -0.76 -34.15
C PRO A 15 14.28 0.76 -34.13
N ALA A 16 13.19 1.23 -33.55
CA ALA A 16 13.04 2.63 -33.17
C ALA A 16 14.19 2.98 -32.21
N ALA A 17 15.08 3.86 -32.67
CA ALA A 17 16.11 4.46 -31.86
C ALA A 17 15.48 5.15 -30.65
N PHE A 18 15.61 4.53 -29.48
CA PHE A 18 15.37 5.20 -28.20
C PHE A 18 16.48 6.24 -28.00
N SER A 19 16.24 7.43 -28.56
CA SER A 19 17.02 8.62 -28.27
C SER A 19 16.67 9.06 -26.85
N VAL A 20 17.39 8.53 -25.85
CA VAL A 20 17.37 9.07 -24.50
C VAL A 20 18.08 10.42 -24.58
N GLY A 21 17.28 11.47 -24.78
CA GLY A 21 17.73 12.85 -24.74
C GLY A 21 18.44 13.12 -23.43
N SER A 22 19.75 13.34 -23.52
CA SER A 22 20.51 14.06 -22.50
C SER A 22 19.92 15.46 -22.39
N ALA A 23 19.05 15.66 -21.39
CA ALA A 23 18.59 16.99 -21.03
C ALA A 23 19.78 17.82 -20.53
N PRO A 24 19.94 19.08 -20.98
CA PRO A 24 21.01 19.95 -20.52
C PRO A 24 20.82 20.27 -19.05
N ARG A 25 21.93 20.22 -18.30
CA ARG A 25 22.07 20.71 -16.93
C ARG A 25 21.74 22.21 -16.89
N GLY A 26 20.46 22.51 -16.67
CA GLY A 26 19.96 23.82 -16.30
C GLY A 26 20.28 24.14 -14.85
N SER A 27 21.53 24.55 -14.61
CA SER A 27 21.93 25.30 -13.43
C SER A 27 21.15 26.62 -13.38
N ARG A 28 20.05 26.66 -12.63
CA ARG A 28 19.52 27.90 -12.04
C ARG A 28 19.17 27.66 -10.58
N GLY A 29 20.04 28.16 -9.71
CA GLY A 29 19.83 28.19 -8.29
C GLY A 29 18.60 29.02 -7.95
N ALA A 30 17.53 28.33 -7.56
CA ALA A 30 16.54 28.89 -6.66
C ALA A 30 17.07 28.72 -5.24
N LYS A 31 17.56 29.81 -4.65
CA LYS A 31 17.75 29.92 -3.20
C LYS A 31 16.36 29.83 -2.56
N GLY A 32 15.89 28.61 -2.32
CA GLY A 32 14.74 28.36 -1.47
C GLY A 32 15.06 28.83 -0.05
N PRO A 33 14.13 29.50 0.64
CA PRO A 33 14.37 29.97 2.00
C PRO A 33 14.68 28.77 2.89
N LEU A 34 15.74 28.94 3.68
CA LEU A 34 16.15 28.12 4.79
C LEU A 34 14.91 27.73 5.61
N ARG A 35 14.35 26.55 5.36
CA ARG A 35 13.32 25.96 6.23
C ARG A 35 14.03 25.67 7.54
N GLN A 36 13.87 26.59 8.48
CA GLN A 36 14.18 26.37 9.87
C GLN A 36 13.55 25.05 10.27
N ARG A 37 14.42 24.12 10.62
CA ARG A 37 14.09 22.80 11.13
C ARG A 37 13.34 23.04 12.43
N ALA A 38 12.01 23.11 12.33
CA ALA A 38 11.14 23.10 13.49
C ALA A 38 11.50 21.86 14.30
N LYS A 39 12.02 22.14 15.51
CA LYS A 39 12.34 21.18 16.54
C LYS A 39 11.09 20.32 16.73
N ALA A 40 11.16 19.05 16.33
CA ALA A 40 10.08 18.11 16.53
C ALA A 40 9.73 18.11 18.02
N ALA A 41 8.54 18.63 18.33
CA ALA A 41 7.98 18.53 19.65
C ALA A 41 7.84 17.03 19.98
N PRO A 42 8.17 16.60 21.20
CA PRO A 42 7.94 15.22 21.61
C PRO A 42 6.45 14.89 21.47
N PRO A 43 6.10 13.63 21.13
CA PRO A 43 4.70 13.22 21.05
C PRO A 43 4.05 13.49 22.41
N ALA A 44 2.98 14.27 22.39
CA ALA A 44 2.14 14.49 23.55
C ALA A 44 1.69 13.14 24.07
N VAL A 45 2.17 12.78 25.27
CA VAL A 45 1.68 11.65 26.04
C VAL A 45 0.17 11.90 26.23
N PRO A 46 -0.70 10.96 25.84
CA PRO A 46 -2.11 11.09 26.15
C PRO A 46 -2.23 11.03 27.68
N LEU A 47 -2.62 12.15 28.28
CA LEU A 47 -3.16 12.17 29.63
C LEU A 47 -4.37 11.23 29.63
N GLY A 48 -4.13 10.01 30.09
CA GLY A 48 -5.18 9.06 30.42
C GLY A 48 -6.05 9.69 31.48
N PHE A 49 -7.27 10.06 31.08
CA PHE A 49 -8.33 10.24 32.04
C PHE A 49 -8.57 8.87 32.69
N PRO A 50 -8.58 8.75 34.01
CA PRO A 50 -9.01 7.53 34.67
C PRO A 50 -10.45 7.27 34.25
N GLU A 51 -10.64 6.12 33.62
CA GLU A 51 -11.91 5.49 33.31
C GLU A 51 -12.62 5.21 34.65
N GLU A 52 -13.44 6.18 35.06
CA GLU A 52 -14.32 6.09 36.21
C GLU A 52 -15.44 5.09 35.85
N ALA A 53 -15.24 3.84 36.27
CA ALA A 53 -16.21 2.78 36.15
C ALA A 53 -17.49 3.16 36.92
N PRO A 54 -18.67 3.24 36.27
CA PRO A 54 -19.91 3.39 37.00
C PRO A 54 -20.25 2.05 37.67
N ALA A 55 -20.21 2.05 39.01
CA ALA A 55 -20.75 0.97 39.82
C ALA A 55 -22.24 0.75 39.51
N PRO A 56 -22.70 -0.50 39.34
CA PRO A 56 -24.11 -0.82 39.22
C PRO A 56 -24.74 -0.80 40.62
N HIS A 57 -25.19 0.38 41.08
CA HIS A 57 -26.13 0.44 42.19
C HIS A 57 -27.52 0.10 41.67
N GLY A 58 -27.87 -1.18 41.80
CA GLY A 58 -29.24 -1.64 41.62
C GLY A 58 -30.17 -0.95 42.63
N PRO A 59 -31.39 -0.53 42.22
CA PRO A 59 -32.37 -0.07 43.18
C PRO A 59 -32.81 -1.26 44.03
N ALA A 60 -32.54 -1.15 45.33
CA ALA A 60 -33.11 -2.01 46.35
C ALA A 60 -34.64 -1.94 46.28
N ASN A 61 -35.24 -3.08 45.96
CA ASN A 61 -36.58 -3.41 46.39
C ASN A 61 -36.68 -3.33 47.92
N ALA A 62 -37.93 -3.18 48.38
CA ALA A 62 -38.39 -3.20 49.76
C ALA A 62 -38.41 -1.83 50.45
N ASP A 63 -39.56 -1.15 50.36
CA ASP A 63 -40.47 -1.16 51.50
C ASP A 63 -41.90 -0.81 51.04
N SER A 64 -42.75 -1.82 51.07
CA SER A 64 -44.20 -1.68 51.10
C SER A 64 -44.61 -1.33 52.52
N PRO A 65 -45.18 -0.14 52.79
CA PRO A 65 -46.06 0.03 53.91
C PRO A 65 -47.43 -0.59 53.57
N ASP A 66 -47.68 -1.70 54.24
CA ASP A 66 -48.99 -2.30 54.48
C ASP A 66 -49.92 -1.27 55.15
N GLU A 67 -50.62 -0.47 54.35
CA GLU A 67 -51.74 0.35 54.83
C GLU A 67 -53.01 -0.49 54.92
N SER A 68 -53.07 -1.19 56.03
CA SER A 68 -54.26 -1.74 56.67
C SER A 68 -55.43 -0.75 56.68
N LEU A 69 -56.41 -1.02 55.82
CA LEU A 69 -57.84 -1.14 56.16
C LEU A 69 -58.34 -0.21 57.26
N GLY A 70 -58.60 1.03 56.88
CA GLY A 70 -59.49 1.96 57.58
C GLY A 70 -60.68 2.33 56.69
N SER A 71 -61.56 1.36 56.41
CA SER A 71 -62.87 1.60 55.76
C SER A 71 -63.80 2.34 56.73
N ALA A 72 -63.47 3.59 57.04
CA ALA A 72 -64.37 4.51 57.71
C ALA A 72 -65.52 4.81 56.74
N ALA A 73 -66.73 4.43 57.13
CA ALA A 73 -67.95 4.82 56.44
C ALA A 73 -68.03 6.35 56.40
N TRP A 74 -67.72 6.95 55.24
CA TRP A 74 -67.99 8.35 54.92
C TRP A 74 -69.51 8.49 54.87
N SER A 75 -70.06 8.71 56.04
CA SER A 75 -71.48 8.87 56.31
C SER A 75 -71.96 10.13 55.61
N GLY A 76 -72.40 10.01 54.36
CA GLY A 76 -73.43 10.83 53.70
C GLY A 76 -73.43 12.34 53.95
N VAL A 77 -72.27 12.99 54.09
CA VAL A 77 -72.21 14.45 54.09
C VAL A 77 -72.44 14.89 52.65
N ARG A 78 -73.67 15.33 52.36
CA ARG A 78 -73.99 15.99 51.09
C ARG A 78 -73.29 17.34 51.10
N PHE A 79 -72.07 17.36 50.56
CA PHE A 79 -71.38 18.61 50.27
C PHE A 79 -72.28 19.47 49.39
N SER A 80 -72.27 20.78 49.66
CA SER A 80 -72.94 21.73 48.78
C SER A 80 -72.33 21.59 47.38
N PRO A 81 -73.12 21.66 46.28
CA PRO A 81 -72.57 21.66 44.92
C PRO A 81 -71.43 22.66 44.72
N VAL A 82 -71.49 23.79 45.43
CA VAL A 82 -70.45 24.82 45.45
C VAL A 82 -69.14 24.32 46.08
N GLU A 83 -69.23 23.60 47.21
CA GLU A 83 -68.05 23.05 47.89
C GLU A 83 -67.38 21.97 47.04
N ALA A 84 -68.16 21.16 46.32
CA ALA A 84 -67.65 20.16 45.39
C ALA A 84 -66.84 20.82 44.25
N CYS A 85 -67.38 21.86 43.62
CA CYS A 85 -66.69 22.64 42.58
C CYS A 85 -65.39 23.28 43.10
N LEU A 86 -65.40 23.87 44.30
CA LEU A 86 -64.21 24.48 44.89
C LEU A 86 -63.16 23.43 45.28
N GLN A 87 -63.58 22.26 45.75
CA GLN A 87 -62.67 21.16 46.06
C GLN A 87 -62.02 20.63 44.79
N GLU A 88 -62.77 20.47 43.70
CA GLU A 88 -62.24 20.08 42.39
C GLU A 88 -61.26 21.14 41.85
N ALA A 89 -61.59 22.42 41.96
CA ALA A 89 -60.68 23.50 41.58
C ALA A 89 -59.36 23.46 42.37
N ARG A 90 -59.41 23.18 43.68
CA ARG A 90 -58.22 23.02 44.53
C ARG A 90 -57.37 21.84 44.08
N ARG A 91 -57.99 20.73 43.65
CA ARG A 91 -57.26 19.57 43.10
C ARG A 91 -56.53 19.95 41.82
N HIS A 92 -57.21 20.56 40.86
CA HIS A 92 -56.58 21.02 39.62
C HIS A 92 -55.47 22.04 39.88
N LEU A 93 -55.65 22.94 40.86
CA LEU A 93 -54.61 23.89 41.25
C LEU A 93 -53.37 23.19 41.83
N ALA A 94 -53.56 22.15 42.65
CA ALA A 94 -52.47 21.33 43.18
C ALA A 94 -51.70 20.62 42.04
N ASP A 95 -52.41 20.20 41.00
CA ASP A 95 -51.84 19.59 39.79
C ASP A 95 -51.29 20.63 38.79
N GLN A 96 -51.28 21.92 39.15
CA GLN A 96 -50.89 23.06 38.30
C GLN A 96 -51.72 23.20 37.00
N GLN A 97 -52.89 22.57 36.94
CA GLN A 97 -53.85 22.67 35.84
C GLN A 97 -54.75 23.90 36.01
N LEU A 98 -54.14 25.07 35.95
CA LEU A 98 -54.82 26.37 36.15
C LEU A 98 -56.06 26.59 35.26
N PRO A 99 -56.09 26.22 33.96
CA PRO A 99 -57.31 26.32 33.15
C PRO A 99 -58.47 25.47 33.69
N ALA A 100 -58.17 24.24 34.12
CA ALA A 100 -59.16 23.32 34.68
C ALA A 100 -59.66 23.80 36.06
N ALA A 101 -58.76 24.32 36.90
CA ALA A 101 -59.12 24.93 38.17
C ALA A 101 -60.07 26.13 37.99
N LEU A 102 -59.77 27.02 37.03
CA LEU A 102 -60.63 28.16 36.73
C LEU A 102 -62.00 27.73 36.21
N ARG A 103 -62.08 26.68 35.39
CA ARG A 103 -63.36 26.13 34.91
C ARG A 103 -64.21 25.55 36.04
N ALA A 104 -63.58 24.83 36.97
CA ALA A 104 -64.26 24.28 38.14
C ALA A 104 -64.84 25.39 39.03
N CYS A 105 -64.23 26.58 39.06
CA CYS A 105 -64.77 27.75 39.77
C CYS A 105 -65.94 28.46 39.05
N LEU A 106 -66.11 28.31 37.73
CA LEU A 106 -67.10 29.06 36.95
C LEU A 106 -68.55 28.93 37.44
N PRO A 107 -69.05 27.76 37.88
CA PRO A 107 -70.43 27.61 38.40
C PRO A 107 -70.67 28.33 39.73
N VAL A 108 -69.61 28.68 40.46
CA VAL A 108 -69.65 29.30 41.79
C VAL A 108 -69.56 30.83 41.70
N LEU A 109 -69.11 31.37 40.58
CA LEU A 109 -68.95 32.80 40.39
C LEU A 109 -70.31 33.45 40.06
N ASP A 110 -70.86 34.22 41.01
CA ASP A 110 -72.02 35.08 40.78
C ASP A 110 -71.57 36.37 40.07
N GLY A 111 -72.08 36.58 38.85
CA GLY A 111 -71.78 37.78 38.08
C GLY A 111 -72.61 37.92 36.81
N PRO A 112 -72.52 39.06 36.10
CA PRO A 112 -73.18 39.25 34.81
C PRO A 112 -72.73 38.17 33.82
N ALA A 113 -73.66 37.60 33.06
CA ALA A 113 -73.37 36.53 32.10
C ALA A 113 -72.24 36.90 31.12
N SER A 114 -72.14 38.18 30.74
CA SER A 114 -71.07 38.69 29.87
C SER A 114 -69.67 38.55 30.47
N ALA A 115 -69.51 38.74 31.79
CA ALA A 115 -68.22 38.59 32.46
C ALA A 115 -67.79 37.12 32.53
N VAL A 116 -68.73 36.22 32.82
CA VAL A 116 -68.49 34.77 32.84
C VAL A 116 -68.11 34.26 31.45
N GLU A 117 -68.78 34.74 30.40
CA GLU A 117 -68.42 34.42 29.01
C GLU A 117 -67.03 34.92 28.62
N MET A 118 -66.65 36.14 29.02
CA MET A 118 -65.29 36.63 28.78
C MET A 118 -64.24 35.74 29.46
N ILE A 119 -64.47 35.29 30.71
CA ILE A 119 -63.56 34.37 31.40
C ILE A 119 -63.47 33.03 30.65
N ARG A 120 -64.61 32.48 30.17
CA ARG A 120 -64.63 31.26 29.34
C ARG A 120 -63.82 31.42 28.06
N LEU A 121 -63.95 32.54 27.37
CA LEU A 121 -63.17 32.86 26.18
C LEU A 121 -61.67 32.98 26.48
N CYS A 122 -61.29 33.67 27.56
CA CYS A 122 -59.91 33.79 28.00
C CYS A 122 -59.28 32.42 28.30
N ILE A 123 -59.97 31.55 29.05
CA ILE A 123 -59.49 30.19 29.35
C ILE A 123 -59.29 29.40 28.05
N THR A 124 -60.26 29.47 27.13
CA THR A 124 -60.18 28.75 25.85
C THR A 124 -59.04 29.26 24.98
N SER A 125 -58.86 30.58 24.90
CA SER A 125 -57.74 31.21 24.19
C SER A 125 -56.40 30.79 24.76
N TRP A 126 -56.28 30.79 26.09
CA TRP A 126 -55.06 30.39 26.78
C TRP A 126 -54.70 28.92 26.49
N GLU A 127 -55.64 27.99 26.60
CA GLU A 127 -55.36 26.59 26.28
C GLU A 127 -54.97 26.37 24.81
N GLN A 128 -55.57 27.14 23.89
CA GLN A 128 -55.17 27.08 22.48
C GLN A 128 -53.74 27.56 22.29
N GLU A 129 -53.33 28.64 22.97
CA GLU A 129 -51.95 29.14 22.93
C GLU A 129 -50.97 28.16 23.58
N GLU A 130 -51.33 27.56 24.71
CA GLU A 130 -50.52 26.56 25.39
C GLU A 130 -50.32 25.31 24.50
N ARG A 131 -51.39 24.79 23.89
CA ARG A 131 -51.28 23.68 22.92
C ARG A 131 -50.39 24.05 21.73
N LYS A 132 -50.52 25.27 21.19
CA LYS A 132 -49.64 25.75 20.11
C LYS A 132 -48.19 25.81 20.56
N LEU A 133 -47.92 26.21 21.80
CA LEU A 133 -46.57 26.27 22.35
C LEU A 133 -45.98 24.87 22.52
N VAL A 134 -46.75 23.93 23.07
CA VAL A 134 -46.33 22.52 23.22
C VAL A 134 -46.00 21.91 21.87
N VAL A 135 -46.89 22.04 20.88
CA VAL A 135 -46.66 21.50 19.52
C VAL A 135 -45.43 22.14 18.87
N ARG A 136 -45.21 23.45 19.07
CA ARG A 136 -44.00 24.13 18.57
C ARG A 136 -42.74 23.56 19.23
N HIS A 137 -42.75 23.44 20.56
CA HIS A 137 -41.62 22.92 21.32
C HIS A 137 -41.30 21.46 20.92
N GLU A 138 -42.32 20.60 20.80
CA GLU A 138 -42.17 19.24 20.30
C GLU A 138 -41.61 19.19 18.87
N GLY A 139 -42.07 20.10 17.99
CA GLY A 139 -41.52 20.23 16.65
C GLY A 139 -40.04 20.61 16.65
N GLU A 140 -39.64 21.53 17.52
CA GLU A 140 -38.25 21.95 17.69
C GLU A 140 -37.38 20.83 18.29
N THR A 141 -37.84 20.14 19.33
CA THR A 141 -37.10 19.03 19.94
C THR A 141 -36.94 17.86 18.96
N ASN A 142 -37.98 17.53 18.19
CA ASN A 142 -37.91 16.52 17.14
C ASN A 142 -36.94 16.95 16.02
N SER A 143 -36.97 18.22 15.61
CA SER A 143 -36.05 18.78 14.61
C SER A 143 -34.59 18.71 15.07
N LEU A 144 -34.32 19.09 16.32
CA LEU A 144 -32.98 19.01 16.91
C LEU A 144 -32.50 17.57 17.06
N THR A 145 -33.38 16.66 17.50
CA THR A 145 -33.09 15.23 17.59
C THR A 145 -32.71 14.66 16.22
N CYS A 146 -33.47 15.00 15.17
CA CYS A 146 -33.14 14.60 13.80
C CYS A 146 -31.78 15.13 13.34
N LYS A 147 -31.48 16.41 13.62
CA LYS A 147 -30.18 17.02 13.26
C LYS A 147 -29.01 16.36 14.00
N PHE A 148 -29.19 16.00 15.27
CA PHE A 148 -28.19 15.32 16.07
C PHE A 148 -27.90 13.92 15.51
N MET A 149 -28.95 13.13 15.23
CA MET A 149 -28.80 11.80 14.63
C MET A 149 -28.10 11.88 13.27
N ALA A 150 -28.52 12.79 12.40
CA ALA A 150 -27.86 12.99 11.11
C ALA A 150 -26.39 13.44 11.24
N ALA A 151 -26.05 14.23 12.25
CA ALA A 151 -24.66 14.61 12.52
C ALA A 151 -23.82 13.43 13.02
N ARG A 152 -24.40 12.61 13.90
CA ARG A 152 -23.79 11.36 14.38
C ARG A 152 -23.52 10.39 13.24
N ASP A 153 -24.50 10.12 12.39
CA ASP A 153 -24.36 9.21 11.24
C ASP A 153 -23.25 9.68 10.28
N ARG A 154 -23.13 11.00 10.07
CA ARG A 154 -22.03 11.56 9.28
C ARG A 154 -20.67 11.35 9.94
N ALA A 155 -20.58 11.51 11.26
CA ALA A 155 -19.34 11.28 12.00
C ALA A 155 -18.93 9.80 11.95
N ASP A 156 -19.88 8.89 12.15
CA ASP A 156 -19.65 7.44 12.07
C ASP A 156 -19.17 7.03 10.68
N LYS A 157 -19.82 7.55 9.62
CA LYS A 157 -19.39 7.31 8.24
C LYS A 157 -17.98 7.83 7.95
N LEU A 158 -17.58 8.97 8.51
CA LEU A 158 -16.21 9.49 8.35
C LEU A 158 -15.19 8.63 9.12
N ASN A 159 -15.56 8.12 10.30
CA ASN A 159 -14.72 7.22 11.07
C ASN A 159 -14.50 5.89 10.34
N ASP A 160 -15.55 5.32 9.73
CA ASP A 160 -15.44 4.12 8.90
C ASP A 160 -14.53 4.34 7.69
N GLN A 161 -14.68 5.48 7.00
CA GLN A 161 -13.81 5.85 5.88
C GLN A 161 -12.36 6.01 6.30
N LYS A 162 -12.12 6.63 7.46
CA LYS A 162 -10.78 6.77 8.03
C LYS A 162 -10.18 5.41 8.36
N ALA A 163 -10.93 4.54 9.04
CA ALA A 163 -10.48 3.19 9.39
C ALA A 163 -10.14 2.35 8.14
N ALA A 164 -10.97 2.44 7.09
CA ALA A 164 -10.70 1.78 5.82
C ALA A 164 -9.40 2.29 5.16
N LYS A 165 -9.16 3.60 5.17
CA LYS A 165 -7.94 4.21 4.63
C LYS A 165 -6.70 3.86 5.46
N ASP A 166 -6.82 3.84 6.79
CA ASP A 166 -5.73 3.43 7.67
C ASP A 166 -5.33 1.96 7.40
N LEU A 167 -6.31 1.08 7.18
CA LEU A 167 -6.05 -0.32 6.80
C LEU A 167 -5.36 -0.42 5.43
N GLU A 168 -5.76 0.38 4.44
CA GLU A 168 -5.12 0.45 3.12
C GLU A 168 -3.66 0.89 3.22
N ILE A 169 -3.38 1.96 4.00
CA ILE A 169 -2.02 2.45 4.24
C ILE A 169 -1.14 1.39 4.91
N LEU A 170 -1.67 0.64 5.88
CA LEU A 170 -0.94 -0.44 6.54
C LEU A 170 -0.58 -1.56 5.57
N LYS A 171 -1.50 -1.95 4.68
CA LYS A 171 -1.24 -2.96 3.64
C LYS A 171 -0.14 -2.48 2.69
N GLU A 172 -0.21 -1.23 2.23
CA GLU A 172 0.80 -0.68 1.32
C GLU A 172 2.17 -0.59 1.98
N ARG A 173 2.24 -0.15 3.24
CA ARG A 173 3.50 -0.13 4.03
C ARG A 173 4.12 -1.51 4.13
N ARG A 174 3.30 -2.55 4.37
CA ARG A 174 3.78 -3.94 4.41
C ARG A 174 4.38 -4.37 3.07
N LEU A 175 3.69 -4.12 1.97
CA LEU A 175 4.17 -4.44 0.63
C LEU A 175 5.48 -3.72 0.28
N ARG A 176 5.61 -2.45 0.67
CA ARG A 176 6.85 -1.68 0.48
C ARG A 176 8.02 -2.30 1.25
N ILE A 177 7.82 -2.63 2.52
CA ILE A 177 8.85 -3.30 3.35
C ILE A 177 9.26 -4.65 2.73
N GLU A 178 8.30 -5.45 2.27
CA GLU A 178 8.59 -6.72 1.61
C GLU A 178 9.40 -6.53 0.32
N ALA A 179 9.05 -5.53 -0.50
CA ALA A 179 9.79 -5.20 -1.72
C ALA A 179 11.21 -4.70 -1.42
N GLU A 180 11.37 -3.86 -0.41
CA GLU A 180 12.68 -3.37 0.07
C GLU A 180 13.56 -4.52 0.57
N ASN A 181 13.01 -5.45 1.34
CA ASN A 181 13.71 -6.64 1.82
C ASN A 181 14.16 -7.54 0.66
N ARG A 182 13.30 -7.74 -0.35
CA ARG A 182 13.67 -8.50 -1.57
C ARG A 182 14.77 -7.80 -2.35
N ALA A 183 14.68 -6.48 -2.51
CA ALA A 183 15.71 -5.70 -3.19
C ALA A 183 17.04 -5.74 -2.44
N ALA A 184 17.02 -5.68 -1.10
CA ALA A 184 18.22 -5.81 -0.27
C ALA A 184 18.88 -7.19 -0.45
N LEU A 185 18.10 -8.26 -0.44
CA LEU A 185 18.59 -9.63 -0.66
C LEU A 185 19.23 -9.79 -2.06
N LEU A 186 18.59 -9.24 -3.09
CA LEU A 186 19.13 -9.28 -4.46
C LEU A 186 20.45 -8.50 -4.57
N ARG A 187 20.54 -7.34 -3.92
CA ARG A 187 21.80 -6.56 -3.87
C ARG A 187 22.91 -7.34 -3.17
N GLN A 188 22.59 -8.03 -2.07
CA GLN A 188 23.56 -8.89 -1.38
C GLN A 188 24.08 -9.99 -2.31
N ARG A 189 23.18 -10.76 -2.95
CA ARG A 189 23.57 -11.82 -3.90
C ARG A 189 24.38 -11.29 -5.08
N HIS A 190 24.01 -10.13 -5.60
CA HIS A 190 24.77 -9.49 -6.67
C HIS A 190 26.21 -9.19 -6.23
N ASN A 191 26.39 -8.66 -5.02
CA ASN A 191 27.72 -8.38 -4.48
C ASN A 191 28.55 -9.67 -4.30
N GLU A 192 27.94 -10.76 -3.84
CA GLU A 192 28.59 -12.07 -3.72
C GLU A 192 29.08 -12.56 -5.09
N VAL A 193 28.23 -12.51 -6.12
CA VAL A 193 28.59 -12.90 -7.50
C VAL A 193 29.69 -12.00 -8.06
N VAL A 194 29.65 -10.69 -7.81
CA VAL A 194 30.70 -9.75 -8.25
C VAL A 194 32.04 -10.07 -7.60
N GLN A 195 32.06 -10.41 -6.30
CA GLN A 195 33.27 -10.80 -5.58
C GLN A 195 33.85 -12.11 -6.12
N GLU A 196 33.01 -13.11 -6.33
CA GLU A 196 33.43 -14.39 -6.89
C GLU A 196 33.98 -14.21 -8.31
N ASN A 197 33.30 -13.43 -9.15
CA ASN A 197 33.75 -13.15 -10.50
C ASN A 197 35.12 -12.45 -10.50
N TYR A 198 35.31 -11.47 -9.63
CA TYR A 198 36.60 -10.82 -9.44
C TYR A 198 37.71 -11.82 -9.06
N PHE A 199 37.41 -12.72 -8.12
CA PHE A 199 38.36 -13.75 -7.68
C PHE A 199 38.71 -14.72 -8.81
N LEU A 200 37.72 -15.22 -9.55
CA LEU A 200 37.93 -16.12 -10.69
C LEU A 200 38.72 -15.43 -11.81
N GLN A 201 38.43 -14.17 -12.13
CA GLN A 201 39.22 -13.39 -13.09
C GLN A 201 40.67 -13.23 -12.63
N GLN A 202 40.92 -13.09 -11.33
CA GLN A 202 42.28 -13.04 -10.81
C GLN A 202 42.99 -14.39 -10.95
N GLN A 203 42.30 -15.50 -10.69
CA GLN A 203 42.85 -16.84 -10.89
C GLN A 203 43.18 -17.11 -12.36
N LEU A 204 42.27 -16.78 -13.28
CA LEU A 204 42.49 -16.90 -14.71
C LEU A 204 43.73 -16.13 -15.15
N ARG A 205 43.87 -14.86 -14.75
CA ARG A 205 45.06 -14.06 -15.05
C ARG A 205 46.35 -14.70 -14.53
N ARG A 206 46.33 -15.29 -13.33
CA ARG A 206 47.51 -15.99 -12.78
C ARG A 206 47.83 -17.26 -13.56
N ALA A 207 46.83 -18.06 -13.92
CA ALA A 207 47.00 -19.26 -14.72
C ALA A 207 47.54 -18.94 -16.12
N GLU A 208 47.01 -17.89 -16.76
CA GLU A 208 47.50 -17.39 -18.05
C GLU A 208 48.95 -16.90 -17.96
N GLN A 209 49.30 -16.14 -16.92
CA GLN A 209 50.68 -15.71 -16.69
C GLN A 209 51.63 -16.89 -16.44
N GLN A 210 51.18 -17.91 -15.70
CA GLN A 210 51.95 -19.14 -15.51
C GLN A 210 52.15 -19.87 -16.82
N LYS A 211 51.10 -20.02 -17.63
CA LYS A 211 51.17 -20.64 -18.96
C LYS A 211 52.11 -19.87 -19.90
N ALA A 212 52.08 -18.53 -19.87
CA ALA A 212 52.96 -17.68 -20.67
C ALA A 212 54.44 -17.77 -20.25
N ARG A 213 54.71 -18.12 -18.99
CA ARG A 213 56.08 -18.35 -18.48
C ARG A 213 56.58 -19.77 -18.76
N GLN A 214 55.68 -20.72 -19.00
CA GLN A 214 56.09 -22.06 -19.36
C GLN A 214 56.73 -22.03 -20.76
N PRO A 215 57.91 -22.65 -20.93
CA PRO A 215 58.48 -22.79 -22.26
C PRO A 215 57.50 -23.56 -23.13
N PRO A 216 57.30 -23.16 -24.40
CA PRO A 216 56.37 -23.84 -25.29
C PRO A 216 56.75 -25.31 -25.36
N THR A 217 55.75 -26.17 -25.25
CA THR A 217 55.96 -27.61 -25.38
C THR A 217 56.49 -27.92 -26.78
N ARG A 218 57.25 -29.00 -26.93
CA ARG A 218 57.78 -29.41 -28.23
C ARG A 218 56.67 -29.52 -29.30
N GLU A 219 55.51 -30.03 -28.92
CA GLU A 219 54.32 -30.14 -29.78
C GLU A 219 53.75 -28.77 -30.19
N GLU A 220 53.75 -27.77 -29.29
CA GLU A 220 53.36 -26.40 -29.63
C GLU A 220 54.36 -25.75 -30.59
N VAL A 221 55.66 -25.96 -30.37
CA VAL A 221 56.70 -25.47 -31.28
C VAL A 221 56.54 -26.09 -32.67
N VAL A 222 56.32 -27.40 -32.75
CA VAL A 222 56.05 -28.11 -34.01
C VAL A 222 54.82 -27.54 -34.73
N ARG A 223 53.71 -27.35 -34.02
CA ARG A 223 52.48 -26.76 -34.59
C ARG A 223 52.68 -25.32 -35.04
N GLN A 224 53.44 -24.51 -34.30
CA GLN A 224 53.77 -23.13 -34.69
C GLN A 224 54.66 -23.10 -35.92
N LEU A 225 55.72 -23.92 -35.98
CA LEU A 225 56.58 -24.05 -37.15
C LEU A 225 55.76 -24.46 -38.38
N ALA A 226 54.94 -25.51 -38.26
CA ALA A 226 54.07 -25.93 -39.35
C ALA A 226 53.10 -24.80 -39.80
N LYS A 227 52.54 -24.04 -38.86
CA LYS A 227 51.69 -22.89 -39.16
C LYS A 227 52.42 -21.79 -39.95
N PHE A 228 53.61 -21.40 -39.51
CA PHE A 228 54.39 -20.35 -40.19
C PHE A 228 54.88 -20.78 -41.56
N GLU A 229 55.33 -22.03 -41.69
CA GLU A 229 55.81 -22.58 -42.96
C GLU A 229 54.67 -22.78 -43.97
N CYS A 230 53.45 -23.09 -43.51
CA CYS A 230 52.26 -23.16 -44.36
C CYS A 230 51.64 -21.81 -44.71
N ALA A 231 51.94 -20.73 -43.98
CA ALA A 231 51.27 -19.44 -44.20
C ALA A 231 51.34 -18.93 -45.65
N PRO A 232 52.49 -19.01 -46.37
CA PRO A 232 52.55 -18.56 -47.76
C PRO A 232 51.73 -19.44 -48.72
N LEU A 233 51.44 -20.69 -48.39
CA LEU A 233 50.59 -21.55 -49.23
C LEU A 233 49.15 -21.03 -49.35
N GLN A 234 48.71 -20.17 -48.42
CA GLN A 234 47.39 -19.53 -48.48
C GLN A 234 47.32 -18.42 -49.55
N GLU A 235 48.45 -17.80 -49.86
CA GLU A 235 48.54 -16.62 -50.74
C GLU A 235 49.06 -16.96 -52.15
N CYS A 236 49.67 -18.14 -52.33
CA CYS A 236 50.21 -18.56 -53.62
C CYS A 236 49.16 -19.15 -54.57
N ASP A 237 49.31 -18.84 -55.86
CA ASP A 237 48.56 -19.48 -56.96
C ASP A 237 48.86 -20.99 -57.05
N HIS A 238 47.94 -21.73 -57.68
CA HIS A 238 47.99 -23.21 -57.69
C HIS A 238 49.31 -23.77 -58.23
N GLN A 239 49.90 -23.12 -59.23
CA GLN A 239 51.16 -23.51 -59.85
C GLN A 239 52.36 -23.32 -58.90
N ASP A 240 52.43 -22.17 -58.23
CA ASP A 240 53.50 -21.85 -57.29
C ASP A 240 53.38 -22.67 -56.01
N ARG A 241 52.16 -23.01 -55.60
CA ARG A 241 51.86 -23.84 -54.43
C ARG A 241 52.50 -25.22 -54.53
N ALA A 242 52.44 -25.88 -55.69
CA ALA A 242 53.07 -27.17 -55.91
C ALA A 242 54.59 -27.09 -55.74
N SER A 243 55.20 -26.02 -56.27
CA SER A 243 56.64 -25.78 -56.12
C SER A 243 57.03 -25.52 -54.65
N LEU A 244 56.20 -24.77 -53.92
CA LEU A 244 56.44 -24.43 -52.52
C LEU A 244 56.26 -25.65 -51.61
N LYS A 245 55.23 -26.48 -51.82
CA LYS A 245 55.07 -27.77 -51.11
C LYS A 245 56.29 -28.67 -51.31
N LYS A 246 56.79 -28.80 -52.54
CA LYS A 246 58.01 -29.57 -52.82
C LYS A 246 59.23 -29.01 -52.08
N LYS A 247 59.36 -27.68 -52.02
CA LYS A 247 60.43 -27.00 -51.27
C LYS A 247 60.32 -27.27 -49.77
N LEU A 248 59.12 -27.21 -49.20
CA LEU A 248 58.88 -27.52 -47.78
C LEU A 248 59.15 -28.98 -47.44
N LEU A 249 58.74 -29.93 -48.30
CA LEU A 249 59.05 -31.36 -48.17
C LEU A 249 60.55 -31.61 -48.11
N LEU A 250 61.32 -30.98 -48.99
CA LEU A 250 62.78 -31.12 -49.03
C LEU A 250 63.44 -30.49 -47.79
N LYS A 251 62.99 -29.30 -47.37
CA LYS A 251 63.52 -28.58 -46.20
C LYS A 251 63.38 -29.41 -44.92
N TRP A 252 62.23 -30.07 -44.76
CA TRP A 252 61.87 -30.80 -43.55
C TRP A 252 61.97 -32.33 -43.73
N HIS A 253 62.72 -32.82 -44.72
CA HIS A 253 62.93 -34.26 -44.91
C HIS A 253 63.85 -34.82 -43.80
N PRO A 254 63.50 -35.95 -43.14
CA PRO A 254 64.29 -36.49 -42.03
C PRO A 254 65.71 -36.88 -42.44
N ASP A 255 65.89 -37.52 -43.59
CA ASP A 255 67.22 -37.95 -44.09
C ASP A 255 68.18 -36.80 -44.44
N LYS A 256 67.66 -35.58 -44.58
CA LYS A 256 68.48 -34.41 -44.93
C LYS A 256 68.90 -33.60 -43.70
N GLN A 257 68.57 -34.08 -42.49
CA GLN A 257 68.90 -33.39 -41.25
C GLN A 257 70.30 -33.77 -40.74
N PRO A 258 71.03 -32.83 -40.10
CA PRO A 258 72.42 -33.03 -39.67
C PRO A 258 72.57 -33.96 -38.46
N SER A 259 71.50 -34.23 -37.70
CA SER A 259 71.53 -35.19 -36.58
C SER A 259 70.17 -35.86 -36.35
N CYS A 260 70.16 -36.97 -35.60
CA CYS A 260 68.95 -37.75 -35.31
C CYS A 260 67.86 -36.95 -34.56
N THR A 261 68.25 -36.04 -33.66
CA THR A 261 67.29 -35.15 -32.96
C THR A 261 66.60 -34.20 -33.93
N HIS A 262 67.35 -33.63 -34.89
CA HIS A 262 66.79 -32.78 -35.94
C HIS A 262 65.90 -33.57 -36.90
N ALA A 263 66.28 -34.81 -37.25
CA ALA A 263 65.45 -35.71 -38.05
C ALA A 263 64.10 -35.98 -37.37
N SER A 264 64.10 -36.27 -36.06
CA SER A 264 62.87 -36.49 -35.28
C SER A 264 61.96 -35.25 -35.26
N LEU A 265 62.53 -34.04 -35.10
CA LEU A 265 61.76 -32.80 -35.19
C LEU A 265 61.19 -32.58 -36.59
N ALA A 266 62.00 -32.79 -37.63
CA ALA A 266 61.59 -32.64 -39.02
C ALA A 266 60.45 -33.58 -39.38
N THR A 267 60.47 -34.83 -38.91
CA THR A 267 59.36 -35.78 -39.05
C THR A 267 58.07 -35.24 -38.41
N GLN A 268 58.15 -34.72 -37.19
CA GLN A 268 56.98 -34.17 -36.48
C GLN A 268 56.42 -32.93 -37.19
N VAL A 269 57.29 -32.02 -37.63
CA VAL A 269 56.87 -30.83 -38.41
C VAL A 269 56.24 -31.25 -39.73
N MET A 270 56.82 -32.22 -40.43
CA MET A 270 56.28 -32.73 -41.68
C MET A 270 54.90 -33.35 -41.50
N GLN A 271 54.72 -34.15 -40.46
CA GLN A 271 53.42 -34.74 -40.14
C GLN A 271 52.38 -33.65 -39.85
N GLU A 272 52.75 -32.63 -39.07
CA GLU A 272 51.82 -31.54 -38.79
C GLU A 272 51.55 -30.62 -39.97
N LEU A 273 52.52 -30.41 -40.87
CA LEU A 273 52.30 -29.73 -42.14
C LEU A 273 51.23 -30.46 -42.96
N GLN A 274 51.35 -31.79 -43.06
CA GLN A 274 50.42 -32.64 -43.82
C GLN A 274 49.00 -32.67 -43.22
N ASN A 275 48.89 -32.48 -41.90
CA ASN A 275 47.60 -32.42 -41.21
C ASN A 275 46.85 -31.09 -41.43
N ARG A 276 47.52 -30.02 -41.90
CA ARG A 276 46.85 -28.72 -42.05
C ARG A 276 46.04 -28.65 -43.33
N ALA A 277 44.92 -27.92 -43.29
CA ALA A 277 44.02 -27.77 -44.43
C ALA A 277 44.73 -27.17 -45.66
N GLU A 278 45.72 -26.29 -45.47
CA GLU A 278 46.46 -25.68 -46.57
C GLU A 278 47.30 -26.71 -47.37
N TRP A 279 47.56 -27.88 -46.80
CA TRP A 279 48.35 -28.91 -47.45
C TRP A 279 47.53 -29.79 -48.40
N SER A 280 46.22 -29.94 -48.18
CA SER A 280 45.36 -30.84 -48.98
C SER A 280 44.79 -30.24 -50.26
N TRP A 281 44.93 -28.93 -50.46
CA TRP A 281 44.46 -28.17 -51.63
C TRP A 281 45.61 -27.98 -52.62
#